data_AF-A0A7G1GZN4-F1
#
_entry.id   AF-A0A7G1GZN4-F1
#
_cell.length_a   1.000
_cell.length_b   1.000
_cell.length_c   1.000
_cell.angle_alpha   90.00
_cell.angle_beta   90.00
_cell.angle_gamma   90.00
#
_symmetry.space_group_name_H-M   'P 1'
#
loop_
_entity.id
_entity.type
_entity.pdbx_description
1 polymer ?
#
loop_
_entity_poly.entity_id
_entity_poly.type
_entity_poly.pdbx_seq_one_letter_code
_entity_poly.pdbx_strand_id
1 'polypeptide(L)'
;AVAVAMYVVGFAETVVDILKENNALMVDPISDIRIIGCITVVILLGITVAGMEWETKAQVILLVILLIGICNFFIGTVIPTNTGKKGKGFFNYQADIFAENFGPSFRDGEGFFSVFAIFFPAATGILAGANISGDLKDPQKAIPKGTMLAIFITSSTYIAVAICVGATVVRDATGGVNDTLSSTTNCNGSAACKLGYDFSICNTQTCNFGLMNNFQVMSMVSGFGPLITAGIFSATLSSALASLVSAPKIFQALCK
;
A
#
# COMPACT_ATOMS: atom_id res chain seq x y z
N ALA A 1 18.33 -9.54 -4.75
CA ALA A 1 18.78 -9.33 -3.36
C ALA A 1 18.19 -8.05 -2.76
N VAL A 2 18.50 -6.85 -3.29
CA VAL A 2 18.04 -5.57 -2.70
C VAL A 2 16.51 -5.43 -2.63
N ALA A 3 15.78 -5.90 -3.65
CA ALA A 3 14.31 -5.87 -3.66
C ALA A 3 13.67 -6.72 -2.52
N VAL A 4 14.31 -7.84 -2.12
CA VAL A 4 13.82 -8.67 -1.02
C VAL A 4 13.79 -7.87 0.28
N ALA A 5 14.87 -7.12 0.55
CA ALA A 5 14.95 -6.27 1.73
C ALA A 5 13.86 -5.19 1.73
N MET A 6 13.60 -4.55 0.58
CA MET A 6 12.53 -3.55 0.46
C MET A 6 11.15 -4.13 0.83
N TYR A 7 10.78 -5.29 0.27
CA TYR A 7 9.48 -5.91 0.55
C TYR A 7 9.34 -6.35 2.01
N VAL A 8 10.41 -6.92 2.59
CA VAL A 8 10.38 -7.38 3.98
C VAL A 8 10.38 -6.21 4.97
N VAL A 9 11.07 -5.11 4.66
CA VAL A 9 10.99 -3.88 5.46
C VAL A 9 9.57 -3.31 5.45
N GLY A 10 8.91 -3.24 4.29
CA GLY A 10 7.51 -2.79 4.22
C GLY A 10 6.53 -3.70 4.97
N PHE A 11 6.77 -5.02 4.95
CA PHE A 11 6.04 -5.96 5.81
C PHE A 11 6.25 -5.65 7.29
N ALA A 12 7.51 -5.52 7.73
CA ALA A 12 7.86 -5.28 9.12
C ALA A 12 7.33 -3.94 9.63
N GLU A 13 7.36 -2.88 8.81
CA GLU A 13 6.77 -1.57 9.13
C GLU A 13 5.26 -1.69 9.40
N THR A 14 4.53 -2.40 8.54
CA THR A 14 3.10 -2.65 8.73
C THR A 14 2.82 -3.44 10.02
N VAL A 15 3.65 -4.43 10.35
CA VAL A 15 3.52 -5.20 11.60
C VAL A 15 3.78 -4.33 12.81
N VAL A 16 4.82 -3.49 12.77
CA VAL A 16 5.17 -2.56 13.85
C VAL A 16 4.08 -1.51 14.07
N ASP A 17 3.42 -1.04 13.02
CA ASP A 17 2.30 -0.11 13.18
C ASP A 17 1.10 -0.77 13.89
N ILE A 18 0.82 -2.05 13.62
CA ILE A 18 -0.19 -2.81 14.38
C ILE A 18 0.23 -3.02 15.84
N LEU A 19 1.52 -3.26 16.10
CA LEU A 19 2.06 -3.37 17.46
C LEU A 19 1.92 -2.05 18.23
N LYS A 20 2.17 -0.90 17.57
CA LYS A 20 1.94 0.43 18.13
C LYS A 20 0.47 0.64 18.49
N GLU A 21 -0.45 0.27 17.61
CA GLU A 21 -1.90 0.40 17.87
C GLU A 21 -2.36 -0.43 19.09
N ASN A 22 -1.70 -1.56 19.36
CA ASN A 22 -2.02 -2.45 20.49
C ASN A 22 -1.15 -2.21 21.75
N ASN A 23 -0.36 -1.14 21.80
CA ASN A 23 0.58 -0.84 22.90
C ASN A 23 1.54 -2.01 23.23
N ALA A 24 1.92 -2.79 22.22
CA ALA A 24 2.77 -3.99 22.37
C ALA A 24 4.18 -3.76 21.79
N LEU A 25 4.70 -2.52 21.89
CA LEU A 25 6.05 -2.17 21.46
C LEU A 25 7.08 -2.97 22.26
N MET A 26 8.07 -3.56 21.56
CA MET A 26 9.07 -4.41 22.20
C MET A 26 10.27 -3.59 22.70
N VAL A 27 10.86 -2.78 21.81
CA VAL A 27 12.03 -1.95 22.14
C VAL A 27 11.84 -0.52 21.65
N ASP A 28 12.02 -0.31 20.35
CA ASP A 28 11.93 0.97 19.66
C ASP A 28 11.36 0.74 18.26
N PRO A 29 10.57 1.65 17.67
CA PRO A 29 9.94 1.42 16.37
C PRO A 29 10.93 1.02 15.25
N ILE A 30 12.10 1.65 15.20
CA ILE A 30 13.12 1.36 14.16
C ILE A 30 13.79 0.01 14.43
N SER A 31 14.06 -0.31 15.69
CA SER A 31 14.68 -1.58 16.10
C SER A 31 13.72 -2.74 15.88
N ASP A 32 12.43 -2.54 16.17
CA ASP A 32 11.37 -3.54 16.01
C ASP A 32 11.18 -3.90 14.53
N ILE A 33 11.26 -2.92 13.61
CA ILE A 33 11.24 -3.16 12.15
C ILE A 33 12.41 -4.07 11.75
N ARG A 34 13.62 -3.83 12.29
CA ARG A 34 14.81 -4.64 11.99
C ARG A 34 14.67 -6.06 12.53
N ILE A 35 14.19 -6.23 13.76
CA ILE A 35 14.01 -7.54 14.40
C ILE A 35 12.99 -8.37 13.64
N ILE A 36 11.80 -7.81 13.38
CA ILE A 36 10.74 -8.48 12.62
C ILE A 36 11.22 -8.79 11.19
N GLY A 37 11.92 -7.86 10.55
CA GLY A 37 12.50 -8.06 9.23
C GLY A 37 13.49 -9.25 9.19
N CYS A 38 14.42 -9.32 10.14
CA CYS A 38 15.38 -10.42 10.24
C CYS A 38 14.68 -11.78 10.44
N ILE A 39 13.71 -11.86 11.35
CA ILE A 39 12.93 -13.09 11.59
C ILE A 39 12.20 -13.51 10.30
N THR A 40 11.56 -12.55 9.63
CA THR A 40 10.80 -12.80 8.40
C THR A 40 11.69 -13.31 7.26
N VAL A 41 12.88 -12.70 7.05
CA VAL A 41 13.84 -13.17 6.02
C VAL A 41 14.28 -14.60 6.31
N VAL A 42 14.58 -14.94 7.57
CA VAL A 42 15.01 -16.30 7.94
C VAL A 42 13.90 -17.31 7.68
N ILE A 43 12.65 -16.97 8.00
CA ILE A 43 11.48 -17.82 7.72
C ILE A 43 11.29 -18.00 6.21
N LEU A 44 11.32 -16.91 5.44
CA LEU A 44 11.19 -16.96 3.98
C LEU A 44 12.30 -17.81 3.36
N LEU A 45 13.54 -17.67 3.82
CA LEU A 45 14.66 -18.51 3.38
C LEU A 45 14.39 -19.99 3.67
N GLY A 46 13.91 -20.31 4.88
CA GLY A 46 13.51 -21.67 5.24
C GLY A 46 12.45 -22.26 4.29
N ILE A 47 11.43 -21.48 3.93
CA ILE A 47 10.38 -21.88 2.97
C ILE A 47 11.00 -22.16 1.59
N THR A 48 11.88 -21.29 1.11
CA THR A 48 12.51 -21.48 -0.21
C THR A 48 13.44 -22.69 -0.29
N VAL A 49 14.06 -23.09 0.83
CA VAL A 49 14.92 -24.28 0.92
C VAL A 49 14.12 -25.57 1.02
N ALA A 50 12.94 -25.55 1.66
CA ALA A 50 12.10 -26.74 1.87
C ALA A 50 11.47 -27.32 0.59
N GLY A 51 11.37 -26.55 -0.50
CA GLY A 51 11.04 -27.06 -1.84
C GLY A 51 10.10 -26.16 -2.67
N MET A 52 10.33 -26.11 -3.99
CA MET A 52 9.60 -25.23 -4.95
C MET A 52 8.09 -25.53 -5.06
N GLU A 53 7.64 -26.72 -4.68
CA GLU A 53 6.21 -27.08 -4.74
C GLU A 53 5.36 -26.30 -3.72
N TRP A 54 5.92 -26.03 -2.53
CA TRP A 54 5.25 -25.27 -1.48
C TRP A 54 5.14 -23.78 -1.85
N GLU A 55 6.18 -23.24 -2.47
CA GLU A 55 6.22 -21.86 -2.99
C GLU A 55 5.07 -21.60 -3.96
N THR A 56 4.91 -22.45 -4.98
CA THR A 56 3.93 -22.22 -6.05
C THR A 56 2.49 -22.23 -5.49
N LYS A 57 2.22 -23.13 -4.53
CA LYS A 57 0.92 -23.19 -3.84
C LYS A 57 0.69 -21.96 -2.94
N ALA A 58 1.72 -21.54 -2.21
CA ALA A 58 1.65 -20.36 -1.35
C ALA A 58 1.36 -19.10 -2.16
N GLN A 59 2.05 -18.89 -3.30
CA GLN A 59 1.85 -17.72 -4.14
C GLN A 59 0.41 -17.58 -4.65
N VAL A 60 -0.24 -18.70 -5.01
CA VAL A 60 -1.65 -18.69 -5.44
C VAL A 60 -2.58 -18.32 -4.28
N ILE A 61 -2.35 -18.85 -3.08
CA ILE A 61 -3.15 -18.49 -1.89
C ILE A 61 -2.99 -17.01 -1.55
N LEU A 62 -1.76 -16.52 -1.55
CA LEU A 62 -1.45 -15.12 -1.30
C LEU A 62 -2.14 -14.22 -2.34
N LEU A 63 -2.06 -14.56 -3.64
CA LEU A 63 -2.74 -13.81 -4.69
C LEU A 63 -4.25 -13.67 -4.45
N VAL A 64 -4.92 -14.74 -4.02
CA VAL A 64 -6.36 -14.69 -3.69
C VAL A 64 -6.64 -13.72 -2.53
N ILE A 65 -5.84 -13.76 -1.47
CA ILE A 65 -5.97 -12.84 -0.33
C ILE A 65 -5.77 -11.38 -0.78
N LEU A 66 -4.80 -11.14 -1.67
CA LEU A 66 -4.54 -9.81 -2.23
C LEU A 66 -5.73 -9.29 -3.04
N LEU A 67 -6.30 -10.11 -3.93
CA LEU A 67 -7.47 -9.74 -4.72
C LEU A 67 -8.68 -9.42 -3.83
N ILE A 68 -8.91 -10.23 -2.78
CA ILE A 68 -9.96 -9.97 -1.79
C ILE A 68 -9.71 -8.62 -1.08
N GLY A 69 -8.47 -8.32 -0.70
CA GLY A 69 -8.09 -7.03 -0.11
C GLY A 69 -8.39 -5.84 -1.03
N ILE A 70 -8.03 -5.94 -2.31
CA ILE A 70 -8.33 -4.91 -3.32
C ILE A 70 -9.84 -4.71 -3.48
N CYS A 71 -10.62 -5.80 -3.57
CA CYS A 71 -12.08 -5.69 -3.63
C CYS A 71 -12.68 -5.05 -2.38
N ASN A 72 -12.20 -5.41 -1.18
CA ASN A 72 -12.65 -4.82 0.09
C ASN A 72 -12.33 -3.32 0.19
N PHE A 73 -11.22 -2.87 -0.40
CA PHE A 73 -10.91 -1.45 -0.51
C PHE A 73 -11.97 -0.71 -1.34
N PHE A 74 -12.27 -1.19 -2.55
CA PHE A 74 -13.27 -0.56 -3.43
C PHE A 74 -14.70 -0.62 -2.86
N ILE A 75 -15.04 -1.67 -2.12
CA ILE A 75 -16.34 -1.73 -1.42
C ILE A 75 -16.36 -0.72 -0.28
N GLY A 76 -15.24 -0.57 0.44
CA GLY A 76 -15.09 0.37 1.55
C GLY A 76 -15.31 1.84 1.17
N THR A 77 -14.88 2.25 -0.02
CA THR A 77 -15.04 3.63 -0.50
C THR A 77 -16.50 4.04 -0.73
N VAL A 78 -17.41 3.08 -0.90
CA VAL A 78 -18.84 3.30 -1.15
C VAL A 78 -19.67 3.25 0.15
N ILE A 79 -19.15 2.61 1.20
CA ILE A 79 -19.84 2.49 2.48
C ILE A 79 -19.87 3.85 3.20
N PRO A 80 -21.03 4.31 3.70
CA PRO A 80 -21.15 5.62 4.34
C PRO A 80 -20.22 5.76 5.56
N THR A 81 -19.59 6.94 5.68
CA THR A 81 -18.60 7.19 6.74
C THR A 81 -19.25 7.52 8.08
N ASN A 82 -18.68 6.97 9.15
CA ASN A 82 -19.03 7.34 10.52
C ASN A 82 -18.23 8.58 10.95
N THR A 83 -18.68 9.31 11.98
CA THR A 83 -18.07 10.55 12.48
C THR A 83 -16.57 10.40 12.79
N GLY A 84 -16.16 9.24 13.32
CA GLY A 84 -14.75 8.95 13.58
C GLY A 84 -13.89 8.80 12.31
N LYS A 85 -14.45 8.31 11.19
CA LYS A 85 -13.72 8.26 9.91
C LYS A 85 -13.64 9.64 9.24
N LYS A 86 -14.68 10.47 9.41
CA LYS A 86 -14.68 11.86 8.93
C LYS A 86 -13.63 12.71 9.63
N GLY A 87 -13.48 12.58 10.96
CA GLY A 87 -12.42 13.28 11.70
C GLY A 87 -11.01 12.89 11.25
N LYS A 88 -10.83 11.68 10.71
CA LYS A 88 -9.56 11.21 10.13
C LYS A 88 -9.38 11.55 8.64
N GLY A 89 -10.35 12.24 8.03
CA GLY A 89 -10.26 12.78 6.68
C GLY A 89 -10.98 12.00 5.59
N PHE A 90 -11.77 10.95 5.90
CA PHE A 90 -12.52 10.18 4.90
C PHE A 90 -13.98 10.67 4.79
N PHE A 91 -14.37 11.14 3.61
CA PHE A 91 -15.64 11.84 3.36
C PHE A 91 -16.51 11.22 2.25
N ASN A 92 -16.22 9.98 1.84
CA ASN A 92 -16.76 9.36 0.62
C ASN A 92 -16.46 10.22 -0.63
N TYR A 93 -16.99 9.82 -1.79
CA TYR A 93 -16.76 10.50 -3.06
C TYR A 93 -17.31 11.93 -3.04
N GLN A 94 -16.43 12.92 -3.13
CA GLN A 94 -16.77 14.34 -3.17
C GLN A 94 -16.01 15.03 -4.29
N ALA A 95 -16.74 15.79 -5.13
CA ALA A 95 -16.13 16.52 -6.24
C ALA A 95 -15.19 17.64 -5.76
N ASP A 96 -15.53 18.30 -4.65
CA ASP A 96 -14.69 19.33 -4.05
C ASP A 96 -13.33 18.77 -3.60
N ILE A 97 -13.32 17.58 -2.98
CA ILE A 97 -12.08 16.90 -2.53
C ILE A 97 -11.24 16.51 -3.74
N PHE A 98 -11.87 15.96 -4.79
CA PHE A 98 -11.16 15.61 -6.02
C PHE A 98 -10.52 16.84 -6.68
N ALA A 99 -11.24 17.97 -6.75
CA ALA A 99 -10.72 19.21 -7.30
C ALA A 99 -9.54 19.77 -6.48
N GLU A 100 -9.64 19.72 -5.14
CA GLU A 100 -8.55 20.13 -4.24
C GLU A 100 -7.31 19.22 -4.38
N ASN A 101 -7.52 17.92 -4.58
CA ASN A 101 -6.45 16.93 -4.72
C ASN A 101 -5.81 16.86 -6.11
N PHE A 102 -6.43 17.45 -7.14
CA PHE A 102 -5.98 17.32 -8.52
C PHE A 102 -4.61 17.97 -8.79
N GLY A 103 -4.33 19.11 -8.14
CA GLY A 103 -3.05 19.82 -8.29
C GLY A 103 -1.94 19.20 -7.43
N PRO A 104 -0.67 19.18 -7.85
CA PRO A 104 0.41 18.68 -7.01
C PRO A 104 0.64 19.59 -5.80
N SER A 105 0.94 19.00 -4.64
CA SER A 105 1.33 19.71 -3.43
C SER A 105 2.49 18.96 -2.77
N PHE A 106 3.68 19.12 -3.32
CA PHE A 106 4.88 18.49 -2.78
C PHE A 106 5.25 19.12 -1.43
N ARG A 107 5.67 18.29 -0.47
CA ARG A 107 6.06 18.68 0.90
C ARG A 107 7.48 18.24 1.20
N ASP A 108 8.07 18.81 2.24
CA ASP A 108 9.35 18.36 2.80
C ASP A 108 10.53 18.33 1.82
N GLY A 109 10.50 19.22 0.82
CA GLY A 109 11.54 19.30 -0.22
C GLY A 109 11.44 18.20 -1.29
N GLU A 110 10.37 17.40 -1.28
CA GLU A 110 10.12 16.40 -2.30
C GLU A 110 9.76 17.06 -3.63
N GLY A 111 10.13 16.40 -4.73
CA GLY A 111 9.79 16.83 -6.08
C GLY A 111 9.17 15.69 -6.88
N PHE A 112 8.72 15.99 -8.10
CA PHE A 112 8.10 14.99 -8.98
C PHE A 112 8.96 13.74 -9.18
N PHE A 113 10.25 13.91 -9.48
CA PHE A 113 11.16 12.78 -9.71
C PHE A 113 11.45 11.97 -8.44
N SER A 114 11.42 12.60 -7.27
CA SER A 114 11.61 11.90 -6.01
C SER A 114 10.42 10.97 -5.71
N VAL A 115 9.19 11.51 -5.82
CA VAL A 115 7.96 10.71 -5.68
C VAL A 115 7.89 9.61 -6.73
N PHE A 116 8.28 9.90 -7.98
CA PHE A 116 8.35 8.89 -9.03
C PHE A 116 9.35 7.77 -8.70
N ALA A 117 10.51 8.09 -8.13
CA ALA A 117 11.51 7.10 -7.74
C ALA A 117 10.99 6.17 -6.63
N ILE A 118 10.16 6.66 -5.71
CA ILE A 118 9.50 5.85 -4.68
C ILE A 118 8.41 4.95 -5.29
N PHE A 119 7.67 5.45 -6.29
CA PHE A 119 6.61 4.69 -6.97
C PHE A 119 7.16 3.64 -7.95
N PHE A 120 8.30 3.91 -8.60
CA PHE A 120 8.84 3.10 -9.68
C PHE A 120 9.01 1.61 -9.32
N PRO A 121 9.54 1.22 -8.13
CA PRO A 121 9.60 -0.17 -7.71
C PRO A 121 8.25 -0.90 -7.76
N ALA A 122 7.12 -0.22 -7.57
CA ALA A 122 5.80 -0.85 -7.66
C ALA A 122 5.44 -1.32 -9.08
N ALA A 123 5.98 -0.66 -10.11
CA ALA A 123 5.79 -1.05 -11.51
C ALA A 123 6.84 -2.06 -12.01
N THR A 124 7.84 -2.39 -11.20
CA THR A 124 8.85 -3.41 -11.55
C THR A 124 8.31 -4.84 -11.37
N GLY A 125 9.13 -5.86 -11.61
CA GLY A 125 8.73 -7.27 -11.46
C GLY A 125 8.15 -7.92 -12.71
N ILE A 126 8.10 -7.21 -13.83
CA ILE A 126 7.63 -7.69 -15.15
C ILE A 126 8.39 -8.96 -15.61
N LEU A 127 9.66 -9.08 -15.22
CA LEU A 127 10.53 -10.21 -15.58
C LEU A 127 10.30 -11.47 -14.73
N ALA A 128 9.48 -11.41 -13.67
CA ALA A 128 9.22 -12.57 -12.81
C ALA A 128 8.63 -13.75 -13.58
N GLY A 129 7.74 -13.50 -14.54
CA GLY A 129 7.16 -14.54 -15.39
C GLY A 129 8.16 -15.17 -16.37
N ALA A 130 9.16 -14.40 -16.83
CA ALA A 130 10.23 -14.93 -17.68
C ALA A 130 11.20 -15.82 -16.90
N ASN A 131 11.39 -15.56 -15.60
CA ASN A 131 12.30 -16.34 -14.74
C ASN A 131 11.83 -17.79 -14.49
N ILE A 132 10.57 -18.11 -14.79
CA ILE A 132 9.96 -19.44 -14.65
C ILE A 132 9.63 -20.03 -16.03
N SER A 133 10.26 -19.53 -17.10
CA SER A 133 9.97 -19.96 -18.48
C SER A 133 10.23 -21.44 -18.74
N GLY A 134 11.13 -22.05 -17.97
CA GLY A 134 11.48 -23.47 -18.07
C GLY A 134 10.36 -24.43 -17.66
N ASP A 135 9.42 -23.97 -16.81
CA ASP A 135 8.32 -24.78 -16.30
C ASP A 135 7.01 -24.57 -17.09
N LEU A 136 7.04 -23.72 -18.12
CA LEU A 136 5.90 -23.43 -18.97
C LEU A 136 5.78 -24.43 -20.13
N LYS A 137 4.55 -24.88 -20.40
CA LYS A 137 4.27 -25.76 -21.55
C LYS A 137 4.65 -25.13 -22.91
N ASP A 138 4.38 -23.82 -23.09
CA ASP A 138 4.65 -23.06 -24.31
C ASP A 138 5.15 -21.63 -24.00
N PRO A 139 6.45 -21.44 -23.65
CA PRO A 139 6.97 -20.16 -23.16
C PRO A 139 6.88 -19.03 -24.20
N GLN A 140 7.12 -19.31 -25.48
CA GLN A 140 7.12 -18.31 -26.56
C GLN A 140 5.77 -17.59 -26.73
N LYS A 141 4.66 -18.26 -26.42
CA LYS A 141 3.31 -17.67 -26.49
C LYS A 141 2.81 -17.19 -25.13
N ALA A 142 3.15 -17.91 -24.05
CA ALA A 142 2.65 -17.63 -22.71
C ALA A 142 3.25 -16.35 -22.11
N ILE A 143 4.56 -16.14 -22.24
CA ILE A 143 5.26 -14.98 -21.67
C ILE A 143 4.71 -13.65 -22.22
N PRO A 144 4.69 -13.39 -23.54
CA PRO A 144 4.27 -12.08 -24.03
C PRO A 144 2.80 -11.76 -23.71
N LYS A 145 1.90 -12.77 -23.78
CA LYS A 145 0.48 -12.58 -23.45
C LYS A 145 0.27 -12.34 -21.96
N GLY A 146 0.92 -13.15 -21.10
CA GLY A 146 0.80 -13.01 -19.66
C GLY A 146 1.34 -11.68 -19.17
N THR A 147 2.53 -11.29 -19.65
CA THR A 147 3.18 -10.03 -19.26
C THR A 147 2.37 -8.81 -19.69
N MET A 148 1.90 -8.73 -20.94
CA MET A 148 1.11 -7.58 -21.41
C MET A 148 -0.23 -7.46 -20.67
N LEU A 149 -0.90 -8.59 -20.43
CA LEU A 149 -2.16 -8.60 -19.70
C LEU A 149 -1.95 -8.17 -18.23
N ALA A 150 -0.90 -8.68 -17.58
CA ALA A 150 -0.56 -8.32 -16.22
C ALA A 150 -0.27 -6.81 -16.09
N ILE A 151 0.54 -6.24 -16.98
CA ILE A 151 0.85 -4.80 -17.01
C ILE A 151 -0.43 -3.98 -17.15
N PHE A 152 -1.33 -4.38 -18.06
CA PHE A 152 -2.59 -3.67 -18.28
C PHE A 152 -3.48 -3.68 -17.03
N ILE A 153 -3.63 -4.85 -16.39
CA ILE A 153 -4.45 -5.01 -15.19
C ILE A 153 -3.87 -4.21 -14.01
N THR A 154 -2.57 -4.31 -13.74
CA THR A 154 -1.93 -3.60 -12.62
C THR A 154 -1.96 -2.09 -12.83
N SER A 155 -1.65 -1.61 -14.04
CA SER A 155 -1.72 -0.18 -14.37
C SER A 155 -3.13 0.38 -14.19
N SER A 156 -4.15 -0.35 -14.67
CA SER A 156 -5.55 0.05 -14.50
C SER A 156 -5.95 0.08 -13.02
N THR A 157 -5.49 -0.89 -12.23
CA THR A 157 -5.74 -0.95 -10.79
C THR A 157 -5.08 0.23 -10.05
N TYR A 158 -3.83 0.57 -10.38
CA TYR A 158 -3.14 1.71 -9.76
C TYR A 158 -3.86 3.04 -10.05
N ILE A 159 -4.29 3.26 -11.29
CA ILE A 159 -5.04 4.47 -11.67
C ILE A 159 -6.37 4.52 -10.90
N ALA A 160 -7.10 3.41 -10.85
CA ALA A 160 -8.38 3.34 -10.14
C ALA A 160 -8.24 3.64 -8.65
N VAL A 161 -7.23 3.08 -7.98
CA VAL A 161 -6.95 3.35 -6.56
C VAL A 161 -6.57 4.82 -6.36
N ALA A 162 -5.69 5.38 -7.19
CA ALA A 162 -5.26 6.77 -7.08
C ALA A 162 -6.44 7.75 -7.19
N ILE A 163 -7.33 7.54 -8.17
CA ILE A 163 -8.54 8.36 -8.34
C ILE A 163 -9.49 8.19 -7.15
N CYS A 164 -9.71 6.96 -6.67
CA CYS A 164 -10.61 6.71 -5.54
C CYS A 164 -10.12 7.40 -4.27
N VAL A 165 -8.85 7.23 -3.93
CA VAL A 165 -8.25 7.84 -2.74
C VAL A 165 -8.25 9.38 -2.86
N GLY A 166 -7.88 9.92 -4.02
CA GLY A 166 -7.90 11.36 -4.28
C GLY A 166 -9.30 11.99 -4.28
N ALA A 167 -10.35 11.23 -4.58
CA ALA A 167 -11.73 11.72 -4.56
C ALA A 167 -12.43 11.57 -3.21
N THR A 168 -11.86 10.81 -2.27
CA THR A 168 -12.54 10.39 -1.04
C THR A 168 -11.89 10.87 0.25
N VAL A 169 -10.60 11.21 0.23
CA VAL A 169 -9.82 11.58 1.41
C VAL A 169 -9.16 12.94 1.22
N VAL A 170 -9.17 13.77 2.27
CA VAL A 170 -8.47 15.05 2.30
C VAL A 170 -6.98 14.90 2.60
N ARG A 171 -6.18 15.91 2.25
CA ARG A 171 -4.70 15.87 2.40
C ARG A 171 -4.27 15.77 3.85
N ASP A 172 -4.93 16.53 4.72
CA ASP A 172 -4.63 16.61 6.14
C ASP A 172 -5.89 16.45 6.96
N ALA A 173 -5.75 15.74 8.08
CA ALA A 173 -6.79 15.61 9.08
C ALA A 173 -6.16 15.46 10.47
N THR A 174 -6.79 16.07 11.46
CA THR A 174 -6.38 16.05 12.88
C THR A 174 -6.76 14.74 13.57
N GLY A 175 -7.85 14.10 13.15
CA GLY A 175 -8.45 12.96 13.86
C GLY A 175 -9.47 13.36 14.93
N GLY A 176 -9.67 14.66 15.16
CA GLY A 176 -10.60 15.19 16.17
C GLY A 176 -12.06 15.11 15.69
N VAL A 177 -12.94 14.56 16.53
CA VAL A 177 -14.39 14.60 16.28
C VAL A 177 -15.01 15.95 16.64
N ASN A 178 -14.29 16.79 17.39
CA ASN A 178 -14.72 18.11 17.84
C ASN A 178 -14.39 19.23 16.86
N ASP A 179 -13.68 18.94 15.77
CA ASP A 179 -13.30 19.90 14.74
C ASP A 179 -14.47 20.23 13.79
N THR A 180 -15.70 19.99 14.24
CA THR A 180 -16.92 20.28 13.49
C THR A 180 -17.24 21.76 13.55
N LEU A 181 -17.41 22.38 12.38
CA LEU A 181 -17.82 23.78 12.26
C LEU A 181 -19.34 23.91 12.43
N SER A 182 -19.76 25.01 13.05
CA SER A 182 -21.15 25.48 12.96
C SER A 182 -21.39 26.09 11.58
N SER A 183 -22.61 25.95 11.05
CA SER A 183 -23.01 26.20 9.64
C SER A 183 -22.88 27.66 9.12
N THR A 184 -22.18 28.54 9.84
CA THR A 184 -22.06 29.98 9.54
C THR A 184 -20.63 30.46 9.30
N THR A 185 -19.65 29.57 9.18
CA THR A 185 -18.25 29.95 8.96
C THR A 185 -17.94 30.09 7.47
N ASN A 186 -17.34 31.22 7.07
CA ASN A 186 -16.84 31.43 5.70
C ASN A 186 -15.66 30.50 5.42
N CYS A 187 -15.93 29.43 4.69
CA CYS A 187 -14.90 28.49 4.24
C CYS A 187 -14.11 29.11 3.10
N ASN A 188 -12.80 29.31 3.31
CA ASN A 188 -11.88 29.91 2.36
C ASN A 188 -11.51 28.96 1.19
N GLY A 189 -12.51 28.26 0.63
CA GLY A 189 -12.36 27.33 -0.49
C GLY A 189 -11.97 25.89 -0.14
N SER A 190 -11.63 25.56 1.11
CA SER A 190 -11.28 24.19 1.50
C SER A 190 -12.48 23.24 1.41
N ALA A 191 -12.30 22.07 0.79
CA ALA A 191 -13.33 21.05 0.65
C ALA A 191 -13.78 20.48 2.00
N ALA A 192 -12.86 20.32 2.96
CA ALA A 192 -13.18 19.84 4.30
C ALA A 192 -14.14 20.79 5.04
N CYS A 193 -13.92 22.10 4.90
CA CYS A 193 -14.74 23.11 5.56
C CYS A 193 -16.17 23.14 5.01
N LYS A 194 -16.36 22.97 3.69
CA LYS A 194 -17.69 22.82 3.07
C LYS A 194 -18.45 21.60 3.62
N LEU A 195 -17.72 20.57 4.05
CA LEU A 195 -18.26 19.35 4.65
C LEU A 195 -18.43 19.46 6.17
N GLY A 196 -18.20 20.64 6.74
CA GLY A 196 -18.40 20.94 8.15
C GLY A 196 -17.22 20.60 9.07
N TYR A 197 -16.00 20.44 8.54
CA TYR A 197 -14.79 20.16 9.32
C TYR A 197 -13.70 21.21 9.10
N ASP A 198 -13.10 21.71 10.18
CA ASP A 198 -11.96 22.64 10.11
C ASP A 198 -10.63 21.93 10.43
N PHE A 199 -9.80 21.72 9.41
CA PHE A 199 -8.44 21.20 9.58
C PHE A 199 -7.37 22.27 9.40
N SER A 200 -7.71 23.55 9.54
CA SER A 200 -6.76 24.67 9.33
C SER A 200 -5.54 24.63 10.25
N ILE A 201 -5.65 23.96 11.41
CA ILE A 201 -4.53 23.75 12.34
C ILE A 201 -3.38 22.93 11.71
N CYS A 202 -3.67 22.13 10.69
CA CYS A 202 -2.66 21.34 9.97
C CYS A 202 -1.69 22.20 9.14
N ASN A 203 -2.00 23.49 8.93
CA ASN A 203 -1.06 24.42 8.29
C ASN A 203 0.02 24.92 9.25
N THR A 204 -0.26 24.92 10.56
CA THR A 204 0.68 25.41 11.59
C THR A 204 1.33 24.28 12.38
N GLN A 205 0.70 23.11 12.44
CA GLN A 205 1.21 21.92 13.13
C GLN A 205 1.10 20.68 12.23
N THR A 206 1.99 19.72 12.43
CA THR A 206 1.93 18.43 11.72
C THR A 206 0.74 17.62 12.20
N CYS A 207 -0.18 17.30 11.29
CA CYS A 207 -1.35 16.48 11.58
C CYS A 207 -1.03 14.98 11.51
N ASN A 208 -1.80 14.15 12.22
CA ASN A 208 -1.55 12.70 12.32
C ASN A 208 -2.31 11.88 11.25
N PHE A 209 -3.32 12.47 10.61
CA PHE A 209 -4.18 11.79 9.64
C PHE A 209 -4.25 12.58 8.31
N GLY A 210 -4.96 12.01 7.34
CA GLY A 210 -5.01 12.49 5.96
C GLY A 210 -4.01 11.79 5.04
N LEU A 211 -4.11 12.08 3.74
CA LEU A 211 -3.29 11.46 2.69
C LEU A 211 -1.79 11.69 2.85
N MET A 212 -1.40 12.84 3.40
CA MET A 212 0.02 13.23 3.47
C MET A 212 0.71 12.72 4.74
N ASN A 213 -0.05 12.46 5.81
CA ASN A 213 0.53 12.16 7.12
C ASN A 213 0.36 10.70 7.56
N ASN A 214 -0.60 9.96 6.98
CA ASN A 214 -0.90 8.60 7.41
C ASN A 214 -0.79 7.58 6.27
N PHE A 215 0.23 6.73 6.32
CA PHE A 215 0.48 5.68 5.33
C PHE A 215 -0.58 4.54 5.36
N GLN A 216 -1.31 4.38 6.46
CA GLN A 216 -2.38 3.39 6.62
C GLN A 216 -3.77 3.91 6.19
N VAL A 217 -3.82 4.99 5.39
CA VAL A 217 -5.07 5.57 4.90
C VAL A 217 -5.94 4.56 4.13
N MET A 218 -5.33 3.62 3.39
CA MET A 218 -6.08 2.59 2.66
C MET A 218 -6.82 1.63 3.61
N SER A 219 -6.25 1.32 4.77
CA SER A 219 -6.91 0.52 5.81
C SER A 219 -8.09 1.27 6.42
N MET A 220 -7.94 2.58 6.65
CA MET A 220 -9.00 3.46 7.17
C MET A 220 -10.21 3.56 6.23
N VAL A 221 -9.96 3.71 4.93
CA VAL A 221 -10.99 3.83 3.88
C VAL A 221 -11.73 2.51 3.66
N SER A 222 -11.06 1.38 3.86
CA SER A 222 -11.65 0.07 3.62
C SER A 222 -12.86 -0.26 4.52
N GLY A 223 -13.68 -1.21 4.06
CA GLY A 223 -14.81 -1.72 4.83
C GLY A 223 -14.35 -2.46 6.08
N PHE A 224 -13.41 -3.39 5.91
CA PHE A 224 -12.79 -4.14 7.00
C PHE A 224 -11.26 -3.99 6.98
N GLY A 225 -10.72 -3.20 7.91
CA GLY A 225 -9.29 -2.86 8.01
C GLY A 225 -8.34 -4.07 8.08
N PRO A 226 -8.59 -5.09 8.93
CA PRO A 226 -7.71 -6.25 9.04
C PRO A 226 -7.52 -7.02 7.73
N LEU A 227 -8.49 -6.95 6.80
CA LEU A 227 -8.39 -7.60 5.50
C LEU A 227 -7.46 -6.85 4.54
N ILE A 228 -7.36 -5.53 4.65
CA ILE A 228 -6.33 -4.76 3.93
C ILE A 228 -4.95 -5.11 4.46
N THR A 229 -4.80 -5.18 5.79
CA THR A 229 -3.55 -5.61 6.42
C THR A 229 -3.13 -7.01 5.95
N ALA A 230 -4.05 -7.97 5.89
CA ALA A 230 -3.79 -9.28 5.32
C ALA A 230 -3.39 -9.21 3.84
N GLY A 231 -4.00 -8.32 3.06
CA GLY A 231 -3.62 -8.02 1.68
C GLY A 231 -2.20 -7.45 1.56
N ILE A 232 -1.80 -6.54 2.45
CA ILE A 232 -0.44 -5.99 2.50
C ILE A 232 0.56 -7.10 2.79
N PHE A 233 0.29 -7.94 3.80
CA PHE A 233 1.15 -9.10 4.12
C PHE A 233 1.27 -10.04 2.94
N SER A 234 0.16 -10.30 2.25
CA SER A 234 0.17 -11.11 1.05
C SER A 234 1.05 -10.52 -0.06
N ALA A 235 0.87 -9.23 -0.38
CA ALA A 235 1.63 -8.57 -1.44
C ALA A 235 3.14 -8.54 -1.15
N THR A 236 3.52 -8.18 0.07
CA THR A 236 4.93 -8.04 0.47
C THR A 236 5.62 -9.40 0.56
N LEU A 237 5.00 -10.39 1.23
CA LEU A 237 5.58 -11.73 1.36
C LEU A 237 5.64 -12.45 0.01
N SER A 238 4.60 -12.35 -0.83
CA SER A 238 4.61 -12.96 -2.16
C SER A 238 5.71 -12.37 -3.04
N SER A 239 5.92 -11.05 -3.02
CA SER A 239 6.95 -10.39 -3.84
C SER A 239 8.36 -10.66 -3.32
N ALA A 240 8.52 -10.72 -2.00
CA ALA A 240 9.77 -11.09 -1.35
C ALA A 240 10.16 -12.53 -1.69
N LEU A 241 9.22 -13.47 -1.59
CA LEU A 241 9.46 -14.89 -1.86
C LEU A 241 9.84 -15.11 -3.33
N ALA A 242 9.08 -14.54 -4.27
CA ALA A 242 9.39 -14.63 -5.70
C ALA A 242 10.80 -14.07 -6.03
N SER A 243 11.16 -12.94 -5.43
CA SER A 243 12.47 -12.32 -5.63
C SER A 243 13.63 -13.12 -4.99
N LEU A 244 13.34 -13.80 -3.88
CA LEU A 244 14.31 -14.63 -3.14
C LEU A 244 14.66 -15.90 -3.91
N VAL A 245 13.71 -16.46 -4.67
CA VAL A 245 13.93 -17.66 -5.49
C VAL A 245 14.52 -17.33 -6.85
N SER A 246 14.10 -16.23 -7.48
CA SER A 246 14.60 -15.87 -8.81
C SER A 246 16.08 -15.48 -8.80
N ALA A 247 16.54 -14.77 -7.77
CA ALA A 247 17.91 -14.24 -7.75
C ALA A 247 19.00 -15.33 -7.73
N PRO A 248 18.93 -16.37 -6.86
CA PRO A 248 19.89 -17.47 -6.89
C PRO A 248 19.84 -18.28 -8.19
N LYS A 249 18.66 -18.51 -8.77
CA LYS A 249 18.51 -19.22 -10.06
C LYS A 249 19.27 -18.51 -11.19
N ILE A 250 19.11 -17.20 -11.30
CA ILE A 250 19.83 -16.39 -12.30
C ILE A 250 21.33 -16.42 -12.05
N PHE A 251 21.75 -16.27 -10.79
CA PHE A 251 23.16 -16.28 -10.42
C PHE A 251 23.81 -17.65 -10.72
N GLN A 252 23.14 -18.75 -10.37
CA GLN A 252 23.60 -20.10 -10.68
C GLN A 252 23.69 -20.35 -12.18
N ALA A 253 22.76 -19.82 -12.98
CA ALA A 253 22.81 -19.95 -14.43
C ALA A 253 23.97 -19.16 -15.06
N LEU A 254 24.34 -18.03 -14.46
CA LEU A 254 25.46 -17.19 -14.93
C LEU A 254 26.84 -17.75 -14.53
N CYS A 255 26.90 -18.51 -13.43
CA CYS A 255 28.13 -19.15 -12.95
C CYS A 255 28.38 -20.55 -13.56
N LYS A 256 27.49 -21.04 -14.42
CA LYS A 256 27.70 -22.26 -15.23
C LYS A 256 28.30 -21.90 -16.57
#